data_AF-U3MXM2-F1
#
_entry.id   AF-U3MXM2-F1
#
_cell.length_a   1.000
_cell.length_b   1.000
_cell.length_c   1.000
_cell.angle_alpha   90.00
_cell.angle_beta   90.00
_cell.angle_gamma   90.00
#
_symmetry.space_group_name_H-M   'P 1'
#
loop_
_entity.id
_entity.type
_entity.pdbx_description
1 polymer ?
#
loop_
_entity_poly.entity_id
_entity_poly.type
_entity_poly.pdbx_seq_one_letter_code
_entity_poly.pdbx_strand_id
1 'polypeptide(L)'
;MTGRFDNIHPELTCEHARQILLRPINELESQSDYYMAASHLINCPGSDTEQALVDLLENPLNEQAVNIAKRKAVEVLGRLGAESSISVIGRCLWSDDRYLVENTVCSLRQLKCNQTDLIAKIINLLKDDDYNQRVLIQCLASLSVQESLTTIQVFKNVESPGIRGAAIAADAQLTGCRKELSVVADHLLLPNQMDRQCAIQDLIDAQAVEQLPAIVSSPVSPTFRVRACRLLLNSLDHSALVESMHLVDAVLIDNPSDINIVHEYDVTPGLDFLVRDLFNTDFSRCYLAMKTLSQMPSQVLWPVISREWEEEAHNDYGAHYFFMRLIGSRSDWPQQAVHSIDEILKSSAINMRPQFQKSRPAAMYSMAQWNPDSFLELMPMFLSDQYLPAWDCRYVAILALESISSQANQAQVEDLLKSLVDDDDCFVQARLASIRLA
;
A
#
# COMPACT_ATOMS: atom_id res chain seq x y z
N MET A 1 -10.74 -7.96 8.77
CA MET A 1 -10.34 -8.54 7.47
C MET A 1 -8.97 -9.16 7.64
N THR A 2 -8.76 -10.37 7.11
CA THR A 2 -7.43 -10.98 7.03
C THR A 2 -6.55 -10.19 6.07
N GLY A 3 -5.36 -9.81 6.54
CA GLY A 3 -4.33 -9.17 5.74
C GLY A 3 -3.64 -10.17 4.82
N ARG A 4 -3.22 -9.72 3.63
CA ARG A 4 -2.59 -10.59 2.61
C ARG A 4 -1.28 -11.25 3.05
N PHE A 5 -0.70 -10.84 4.17
CA PHE A 5 0.56 -11.34 4.75
C PHE A 5 0.37 -11.97 6.14
N ASP A 6 -0.88 -12.24 6.55
CA ASP A 6 -1.17 -12.71 7.91
C ASP A 6 -0.81 -14.19 8.14
N ASN A 7 -0.82 -15.02 7.09
CA ASN A 7 -0.48 -16.44 7.19
C ASN A 7 0.89 -16.75 6.58
N ILE A 8 1.95 -16.37 7.29
CA ILE A 8 3.36 -16.68 6.94
C ILE A 8 3.82 -18.08 7.39
N HIS A 9 3.03 -18.78 8.20
CA HIS A 9 3.34 -20.12 8.72
C HIS A 9 2.11 -21.05 8.53
N PRO A 10 1.87 -21.56 7.31
CA PRO A 10 0.63 -22.27 6.98
C PRO A 10 0.48 -23.64 7.65
N GLU A 11 1.57 -24.21 8.16
CA GLU A 11 1.60 -25.51 8.87
C GLU A 11 1.35 -25.38 10.38
N LEU A 12 1.48 -24.16 10.93
CA LEU A 12 1.19 -23.90 12.34
C LEU A 12 -0.34 -23.87 12.53
N THR A 13 -0.86 -24.57 13.54
CA THR A 13 -2.29 -24.54 13.85
C THR A 13 -2.59 -23.53 14.95
N CYS A 14 -3.81 -22.99 14.96
CA CYS A 14 -4.26 -22.08 16.02
C CYS A 14 -4.13 -22.66 17.44
N GLU A 15 -4.35 -23.97 17.60
CA GLU A 15 -4.18 -24.64 18.89
C GLU A 15 -2.70 -24.72 19.28
N HIS A 16 -1.82 -25.13 18.35
CA HIS A 16 -0.38 -25.20 18.58
C HIS A 16 0.19 -23.81 18.89
N ALA A 17 -0.24 -22.76 18.19
CA ALA A 17 0.16 -21.39 18.48
C ALA A 17 -0.22 -20.95 19.91
N ARG A 18 -1.44 -21.25 20.38
CA ARG A 18 -1.81 -21.00 21.79
C ARG A 18 -0.99 -21.83 22.76
N GLN A 19 -0.73 -23.11 22.46
CA GLN A 19 0.12 -23.97 23.29
C GLN A 19 1.56 -23.44 23.42
N ILE A 20 2.15 -22.90 22.35
CA ILE A 20 3.47 -22.24 22.43
C ILE A 20 3.45 -21.10 23.46
N LEU A 21 2.44 -20.22 23.42
CA LEU A 21 2.37 -19.07 24.35
C LEU A 21 2.15 -19.47 25.82
N LEU A 22 1.58 -20.64 26.08
CA LEU A 22 1.37 -21.17 27.43
C LEU A 22 2.63 -21.84 28.03
N ARG A 23 3.62 -22.22 27.22
CA ARG A 23 4.84 -22.88 27.69
C ARG A 23 5.85 -21.85 28.21
N PRO A 24 6.59 -22.13 29.31
CA PRO A 24 7.72 -21.30 29.73
C PRO A 24 8.74 -21.12 28.61
N ILE A 25 9.28 -19.90 28.44
CA ILE A 25 10.20 -19.57 27.33
C ILE A 25 11.48 -20.43 27.31
N ASN A 26 11.94 -20.89 28.47
CA ASN A 26 13.09 -21.78 28.62
C ASN A 26 12.79 -23.26 28.27
N GLU A 27 11.55 -23.61 27.95
CA GLU A 27 11.15 -24.95 27.47
C GLU A 27 10.88 -25.00 25.95
N LEU A 28 10.93 -23.87 25.26
CA LEU A 28 10.76 -23.80 23.80
C LEU A 28 12.00 -24.31 23.07
N GLU A 29 11.81 -24.80 21.84
CA GLU A 29 12.92 -25.14 20.95
C GLU A 29 13.61 -23.88 20.42
N SER A 30 12.86 -22.80 20.17
CA SER A 30 13.41 -21.47 19.93
C SER A 30 12.64 -20.38 20.68
N GLN A 31 13.36 -19.39 21.20
CA GLN A 31 12.73 -18.20 21.79
C GLN A 31 11.95 -17.37 20.78
N SER A 32 12.24 -17.50 19.47
CA SER A 32 11.45 -16.87 18.40
C SER A 32 10.02 -17.39 18.31
N ASP A 33 9.74 -18.57 18.87
CA ASP A 33 8.46 -19.26 18.71
C ASP A 33 7.31 -18.46 19.34
N TYR A 34 7.57 -17.72 20.43
CA TYR A 34 6.60 -16.76 20.98
C TYR A 34 6.17 -15.69 19.97
N TYR A 35 7.11 -15.09 19.23
CA TYR A 35 6.78 -14.08 18.20
C TYR A 35 6.05 -14.72 17.01
N MET A 36 6.48 -15.92 16.59
CA MET A 36 5.82 -16.70 15.53
C MET A 36 4.36 -17.01 15.90
N ALA A 37 4.15 -17.56 17.10
CA ALA A 37 2.83 -17.92 17.62
C ALA A 37 1.93 -16.68 17.78
N ALA A 38 2.41 -15.63 18.44
CA ALA A 38 1.66 -14.38 18.56
C ALA A 38 1.29 -13.80 17.19
N SER A 39 2.23 -13.82 16.22
CA SER A 39 1.96 -13.35 14.84
C SER A 39 0.89 -14.19 14.14
N HIS A 40 0.96 -15.52 14.24
CA HIS A 40 0.04 -16.43 13.57
C HIS A 40 -1.41 -16.31 14.08
N LEU A 41 -1.59 -15.97 15.36
CA LEU A 41 -2.91 -15.90 16.00
C LEU A 41 -3.88 -14.85 15.40
N ILE A 42 -3.40 -13.93 14.55
CA ILE A 42 -4.27 -13.06 13.74
C ILE A 42 -5.25 -13.85 12.84
N ASN A 43 -4.88 -15.06 12.43
CA ASN A 43 -5.71 -15.96 11.62
C ASN A 43 -6.74 -16.74 12.44
N CYS A 44 -6.74 -16.56 13.77
CA CYS A 44 -7.43 -17.42 14.74
C CYS A 44 -8.40 -16.63 15.64
N PRO A 45 -9.34 -15.84 15.09
CA PRO A 45 -10.24 -14.99 15.89
C PRO A 45 -11.08 -15.80 16.88
N GLY A 46 -11.23 -15.29 18.11
CA GLY A 46 -12.03 -15.91 19.17
C GLY A 46 -11.48 -15.63 20.58
N SER A 47 -12.32 -15.84 21.59
CA SER A 47 -12.03 -15.58 23.01
C SER A 47 -10.73 -16.21 23.49
N ASP A 48 -10.47 -17.46 23.10
CA ASP A 48 -9.33 -18.24 23.59
C ASP A 48 -8.00 -17.68 23.04
N THR A 49 -8.06 -17.07 21.86
CA THR A 49 -6.93 -16.36 21.24
C THR A 49 -6.73 -15.00 21.89
N GLU A 50 -7.81 -14.24 22.12
CA GLU A 50 -7.73 -12.97 22.87
C GLU A 50 -7.13 -13.18 24.26
N GLN A 51 -7.61 -14.20 25.00
CA GLN A 51 -7.11 -14.54 26.33
C GLN A 51 -5.63 -14.94 26.29
N ALA A 52 -5.21 -15.84 25.40
CA ALA A 52 -3.81 -16.25 25.30
C ALA A 52 -2.85 -15.09 24.96
N LEU A 53 -3.31 -14.11 24.18
CA LEU A 53 -2.54 -12.90 23.89
C LEU A 53 -2.53 -11.93 25.08
N VAL A 54 -3.65 -11.79 25.81
CA VAL A 54 -3.76 -11.03 27.07
C VAL A 54 -2.82 -11.60 28.15
N ASP A 55 -2.80 -12.91 28.33
CA ASP A 55 -1.93 -13.60 29.29
C ASP A 55 -0.45 -13.34 28.99
N LEU A 56 -0.08 -13.29 27.71
CA LEU A 56 1.27 -12.92 27.27
C LEU A 56 1.62 -11.45 27.58
N LEU A 57 0.65 -10.52 27.53
CA LEU A 57 0.87 -9.13 27.97
C LEU A 57 1.11 -9.03 29.47
N GLU A 58 0.43 -9.86 30.27
CA GLU A 58 0.56 -9.89 31.74
C GLU A 58 1.80 -10.69 32.23
N ASN A 59 2.49 -11.42 31.35
CA ASN A 59 3.70 -12.17 31.68
C ASN A 59 4.77 -11.24 32.32
N PRO A 60 5.27 -11.53 33.54
CA PRO A 60 6.18 -10.63 34.25
C PRO A 60 7.64 -10.67 33.75
N LEU A 61 7.99 -11.60 32.85
CA LEU A 61 9.35 -11.72 32.33
C LEU A 61 9.72 -10.52 31.44
N ASN A 62 10.92 -10.00 31.67
CA ASN A 62 11.55 -8.91 30.91
C ASN A 62 12.68 -9.46 30.02
N GLU A 63 12.40 -10.54 29.29
CA GLU A 63 13.31 -11.12 28.31
C GLU A 63 13.02 -10.55 26.91
N GLN A 64 14.05 -10.38 26.08
CA GLN A 64 13.92 -9.72 24.78
C GLN A 64 12.87 -10.38 23.88
N ALA A 65 12.84 -11.71 23.82
CA ALA A 65 11.86 -12.46 23.03
C ALA A 65 10.42 -12.30 23.56
N VAL A 66 10.23 -12.25 24.89
CA VAL A 66 8.92 -11.96 25.52
C VAL A 66 8.47 -10.55 25.15
N ASN A 67 9.34 -9.55 25.23
CA ASN A 67 9.01 -8.17 24.88
C ASN A 67 8.66 -8.02 23.39
N ILE A 68 9.42 -8.66 22.49
CA ILE A 68 9.10 -8.71 21.05
C ILE A 68 7.74 -9.39 20.81
N ALA A 69 7.43 -10.47 21.51
CA ALA A 69 6.15 -11.15 21.41
C ALA A 69 4.98 -10.31 21.98
N LYS A 70 5.18 -9.59 23.09
CA LYS A 70 4.21 -8.63 23.64
C LYS A 70 3.87 -7.52 22.66
N ARG A 71 4.86 -6.93 21.99
CA ARG A 71 4.65 -5.92 20.92
C ARG A 71 3.73 -6.47 19.84
N LYS A 72 3.97 -7.72 19.41
CA LYS A 72 3.13 -8.39 18.42
C LYS A 72 1.74 -8.73 18.96
N ALA A 73 1.62 -9.18 20.20
CA ALA A 73 0.33 -9.50 20.81
C ALA A 73 -0.59 -8.28 20.92
N VAL A 74 -0.05 -7.10 21.29
CA VAL A 74 -0.77 -5.83 21.27
C VAL A 74 -1.29 -5.51 19.85
N GLU A 75 -0.44 -5.63 18.82
CA GLU A 75 -0.82 -5.41 17.42
C GLU A 75 -1.96 -6.36 17.01
N VAL A 76 -1.82 -7.66 17.30
CA VAL A 76 -2.78 -8.69 16.91
C VAL A 76 -4.13 -8.52 17.62
N LEU A 77 -4.14 -8.22 18.92
CA LEU A 77 -5.38 -7.88 19.66
C LEU A 77 -6.10 -6.67 19.06
N GLY A 78 -5.35 -5.62 18.68
CA GLY A 78 -5.90 -4.45 18.00
C GLY A 78 -6.54 -4.80 16.66
N ARG A 79 -5.83 -5.60 15.85
CA ARG A 79 -6.27 -6.02 14.51
C ARG A 79 -7.42 -7.05 14.53
N LEU A 80 -7.54 -7.85 15.59
CA LEU A 80 -8.66 -8.77 15.83
C LEU A 80 -9.93 -8.04 16.28
N GLY A 81 -9.83 -6.80 16.79
CA GLY A 81 -10.98 -6.07 17.33
C GLY A 81 -11.33 -6.46 18.76
N ALA A 82 -10.33 -6.84 19.58
CA ALA A 82 -10.51 -7.27 20.97
C ALA A 82 -10.91 -6.12 21.91
N GLU A 83 -12.13 -5.58 21.75
CA GLU A 83 -12.67 -4.46 22.56
C GLU A 83 -12.70 -4.79 24.06
N SER A 84 -12.94 -6.06 24.40
CA SER A 84 -12.82 -6.67 25.73
C SER A 84 -11.50 -6.33 26.44
N SER A 85 -10.43 -6.19 25.65
CA SER A 85 -9.03 -6.14 26.09
C SER A 85 -8.46 -4.72 26.10
N ILE A 86 -9.24 -3.69 25.74
CA ILE A 86 -8.79 -2.28 25.69
C ILE A 86 -8.07 -1.86 26.97
N SER A 87 -8.60 -2.22 28.14
CA SER A 87 -7.99 -1.86 29.43
C SER A 87 -6.63 -2.56 29.65
N VAL A 88 -6.49 -3.83 29.25
CA VAL A 88 -5.23 -4.60 29.39
C VAL A 88 -4.18 -4.03 28.43
N ILE A 89 -4.56 -3.85 27.16
CA ILE A 89 -3.74 -3.24 26.11
C ILE A 89 -3.28 -1.84 26.55
N GLY A 90 -4.19 -1.05 27.12
CA GLY A 90 -3.94 0.31 27.59
C GLY A 90 -2.88 0.40 28.69
N ARG A 91 -2.77 -0.58 29.59
CA ARG A 91 -1.72 -0.60 30.63
C ARG A 91 -0.31 -0.62 30.05
N CYS A 92 -0.12 -1.11 28.82
CA CYS A 92 1.17 -1.08 28.14
C CYS A 92 1.65 0.35 27.79
N LEU A 93 0.81 1.39 27.85
CA LEU A 93 1.23 2.80 27.75
C LEU A 93 2.19 3.24 28.87
N TRP A 94 2.29 2.47 29.96
CA TRP A 94 3.21 2.71 31.08
C TRP A 94 4.48 1.84 31.01
N SER A 95 4.76 1.18 29.87
CA SER A 95 6.00 0.43 29.66
C SER A 95 7.17 1.36 29.31
N ASP A 96 8.37 1.01 29.77
CA ASP A 96 9.63 1.59 29.31
C ASP A 96 10.00 1.14 27.87
N ASP A 97 9.34 0.10 27.35
CA ASP A 97 9.50 -0.34 25.96
C ASP A 97 8.71 0.59 25.02
N ARG A 98 9.42 1.57 24.46
CA ARG A 98 8.89 2.59 23.53
C ARG A 98 8.15 1.97 22.33
N TYR A 99 8.59 0.81 21.83
CA TYR A 99 7.93 0.12 20.71
C TYR A 99 6.64 -0.59 21.15
N LEU A 100 6.59 -1.06 22.40
CA LEU A 100 5.35 -1.57 22.97
C LEU A 100 4.34 -0.43 23.14
N VAL A 101 4.78 0.73 23.64
CA VAL A 101 3.93 1.94 23.75
C VAL A 101 3.42 2.38 22.37
N GLU A 102 4.27 2.42 21.34
CA GLU A 102 3.85 2.75 19.96
C GLU A 102 2.81 1.77 19.41
N ASN A 103 3.03 0.46 19.58
CA ASN A 103 2.06 -0.56 19.19
C ASN A 103 0.74 -0.42 19.98
N THR A 104 0.80 -0.09 21.26
CA THR A 104 -0.39 0.17 22.08
C THR A 104 -1.18 1.36 21.58
N VAL A 105 -0.53 2.48 21.26
CA VAL A 105 -1.18 3.66 20.68
C VAL A 105 -1.85 3.30 19.34
N CYS A 106 -1.17 2.51 18.49
CA CYS A 106 -1.73 2.00 17.24
C CYS A 106 -2.96 1.09 17.44
N SER A 107 -2.93 0.18 18.43
CA SER A 107 -4.05 -0.72 18.72
C SER A 107 -5.22 -0.01 19.40
N LEU A 108 -4.98 0.94 20.30
CA LEU A 108 -6.05 1.77 20.90
C LEU A 108 -6.75 2.65 19.84
N ARG A 109 -6.03 3.11 18.81
CA ARG A 109 -6.63 3.76 17.62
C ARG A 109 -7.56 2.79 16.88
N GLN A 110 -7.10 1.57 16.58
CA GLN A 110 -7.89 0.56 15.86
C GLN A 110 -9.15 0.15 16.63
N LEU A 111 -9.03 -0.01 17.95
CA LEU A 111 -10.11 -0.34 18.88
C LEU A 111 -10.99 0.86 19.28
N LYS A 112 -10.78 2.04 18.66
CA LYS A 112 -11.58 3.26 18.90
C LYS A 112 -11.70 3.62 20.39
N CYS A 113 -10.60 3.49 21.13
CA CYS A 113 -10.55 3.69 22.58
C CYS A 113 -11.15 5.03 23.02
N ASN A 114 -12.08 4.99 23.97
CA ASN A 114 -12.75 6.15 24.57
C ASN A 114 -12.47 6.32 26.08
N GLN A 115 -11.55 5.54 26.66
CA GLN A 115 -11.25 5.58 28.09
C GLN A 115 -10.42 6.83 28.44
N THR A 116 -10.97 7.71 29.29
CA THR A 116 -10.38 9.02 29.64
C THR A 116 -8.95 8.92 30.17
N ASP A 117 -8.65 7.97 31.06
CA ASP A 117 -7.31 7.83 31.65
C ASP A 117 -6.25 7.40 30.61
N LEU A 118 -6.64 6.56 29.64
CA LEU A 118 -5.76 6.17 28.54
C LEU A 118 -5.53 7.34 27.58
N ILE A 119 -6.58 8.10 27.25
CA ILE A 119 -6.49 9.31 26.41
C ILE A 119 -5.58 10.35 27.07
N ALA A 120 -5.78 10.63 28.36
CA ALA A 120 -4.94 11.55 29.12
C ALA A 120 -3.47 11.09 29.16
N LYS A 121 -3.21 9.79 29.25
CA LYS A 121 -1.85 9.22 29.15
C LYS A 121 -1.25 9.44 27.75
N ILE A 122 -2.01 9.23 26.67
CA ILE A 122 -1.56 9.49 25.28
C ILE A 122 -1.23 10.99 25.07
N ILE A 123 -2.07 11.90 25.57
CA ILE A 123 -1.80 13.36 25.51
C ILE A 123 -0.54 13.74 26.29
N ASN A 124 -0.26 13.08 27.42
CA ASN A 124 0.95 13.34 28.18
C ASN A 124 2.20 12.75 27.51
N LEU A 125 2.11 11.58 26.86
CA LEU A 125 3.18 11.02 26.04
C LEU A 125 3.54 11.92 24.84
N LEU A 126 2.57 12.65 24.26
CA LEU A 126 2.83 13.57 23.14
C LEU A 126 3.73 14.76 23.52
N LYS A 127 3.86 15.08 24.82
CA LYS A 127 4.70 16.20 25.30
C LYS A 127 6.17 15.80 25.49
N ASP A 128 6.48 14.52 25.28
CA ASP A 128 7.78 13.91 25.49
C ASP A 128 8.39 13.58 24.10
N ASP A 129 9.66 13.90 23.89
CA ASP A 129 10.37 13.70 22.62
C ASP A 129 11.05 12.33 22.50
N ASP A 130 11.06 11.53 23.57
CA ASP A 130 11.51 10.14 23.52
C ASP A 130 10.53 9.19 22.80
N TYR A 131 9.28 9.63 22.54
CA TYR A 131 8.21 8.84 21.92
C TYR A 131 7.88 9.27 20.48
N ASN A 132 7.24 8.38 19.72
CA ASN A 132 6.83 8.64 18.34
C ASN A 132 5.63 9.61 18.26
N GLN A 133 5.94 10.91 18.28
CA GLN A 133 4.97 12.01 18.24
C GLN A 133 4.01 11.92 17.04
N ARG A 134 4.47 11.46 15.87
CA ARG A 134 3.62 11.26 14.68
C ARG A 134 2.49 10.25 14.96
N VAL A 135 2.82 9.10 15.55
CA VAL A 135 1.82 8.05 15.88
C VAL A 135 0.85 8.53 16.97
N LEU A 136 1.34 9.27 17.97
CA LEU A 136 0.53 9.86 19.03
C LEU A 136 -0.48 10.88 18.48
N ILE A 137 -0.04 11.80 17.60
CA ILE A 137 -0.90 12.79 16.92
C ILE A 137 -1.99 12.09 16.10
N GLN A 138 -1.61 11.13 15.25
CA GLN A 138 -2.56 10.38 14.41
C GLN A 138 -3.57 9.57 15.22
N CYS A 139 -3.18 9.07 16.40
CA CYS A 139 -4.11 8.39 17.31
C CYS A 139 -5.13 9.36 17.90
N LEU A 140 -4.68 10.48 18.47
CA LEU A 140 -5.56 11.48 19.08
C LEU A 140 -6.55 12.09 18.08
N ALA A 141 -6.11 12.35 16.85
CA ALA A 141 -6.95 12.86 15.78
C ALA A 141 -7.99 11.83 15.30
N SER A 142 -7.56 10.57 15.08
CA SER A 142 -8.45 9.46 14.71
C SER A 142 -9.46 9.07 15.80
N LEU A 143 -9.18 9.42 17.06
CA LEU A 143 -10.09 9.26 18.21
C LEU A 143 -10.92 10.53 18.49
N SER A 144 -10.82 11.57 17.63
CA SER A 144 -11.52 12.85 17.74
C SER A 144 -11.30 13.60 19.07
N VAL A 145 -10.10 13.49 19.66
CA VAL A 145 -9.77 14.02 20.99
C VAL A 145 -9.54 15.53 20.94
N GLN A 146 -10.62 16.30 21.03
CA GLN A 146 -10.60 17.77 20.94
C GLN A 146 -9.69 18.45 21.98
N GLU A 147 -9.59 17.92 23.20
CA GLU A 147 -8.71 18.45 24.26
C GLU A 147 -7.21 18.38 23.91
N SER A 148 -6.82 17.55 22.93
CA SER A 148 -5.43 17.47 22.45
C SER A 148 -5.05 18.59 21.48
N LEU A 149 -6.02 19.32 20.91
CA LEU A 149 -5.82 20.23 19.78
C LEU A 149 -4.70 21.26 20.01
N THR A 150 -4.69 21.95 21.15
CA THR A 150 -3.65 22.94 21.49
C THR A 150 -2.26 22.31 21.57
N THR A 151 -2.16 21.04 22.00
CA THR A 151 -0.89 20.30 22.05
C THR A 151 -0.44 19.92 20.64
N ILE A 152 -1.35 19.44 19.81
CA ILE A 152 -1.10 19.08 18.40
C ILE A 152 -0.65 20.30 17.58
N GLN A 153 -1.26 21.47 17.78
CA GLN A 153 -0.96 22.68 17.00
C GLN A 153 0.49 23.17 17.14
N VAL A 154 1.17 22.88 18.26
CA VAL A 154 2.61 23.17 18.44
C VAL A 154 3.45 22.45 17.37
N PHE A 155 3.06 21.23 17.01
CA PHE A 155 3.79 20.39 16.06
C PHE A 155 3.64 20.80 14.59
N LYS A 156 2.74 21.74 14.26
CA LYS A 156 2.59 22.26 12.88
C LYS A 156 3.81 23.04 12.37
N ASN A 157 4.74 23.41 13.26
CA ASN A 157 5.91 24.22 12.92
C ASN A 157 7.26 23.54 13.23
N VAL A 158 7.29 22.24 13.57
CA VAL A 158 8.56 21.53 13.79
C VAL A 158 9.26 21.21 12.47
N GLU A 159 10.58 20.99 12.51
CA GLU A 159 11.40 20.72 11.32
C GLU A 159 11.03 19.39 10.63
N SER A 160 10.77 18.34 11.41
CA SER A 160 10.41 17.00 10.92
C SER A 160 9.15 17.03 10.03
N PRO A 161 9.26 16.75 8.72
CA PRO A 161 8.11 16.77 7.81
C PRO A 161 7.03 15.77 8.22
N GLY A 162 7.41 14.56 8.62
CA GLY A 162 6.47 13.55 9.11
C GLY A 162 5.73 13.93 10.40
N ILE A 163 6.33 14.70 11.32
CA ILE A 163 5.59 15.17 12.51
C ILE A 163 4.69 16.36 12.14
N ARG A 164 5.22 17.30 11.33
CA ARG A 164 4.50 18.47 10.83
C ARG A 164 3.27 18.11 10.00
N GLY A 165 3.40 17.17 9.07
CA GLY A 165 2.31 16.69 8.21
C GLY A 165 1.16 16.08 9.01
N ALA A 166 1.47 15.20 9.96
CA ALA A 166 0.47 14.61 10.86
C ALA A 166 -0.21 15.68 11.73
N ALA A 167 0.52 16.70 12.22
CA ALA A 167 -0.06 17.79 13.00
C ALA A 167 -1.03 18.66 12.19
N ILE A 168 -0.69 18.95 10.93
CA ILE A 168 -1.57 19.72 10.03
C ILE A 168 -2.81 18.89 9.66
N ALA A 169 -2.65 17.60 9.36
CA ALA A 169 -3.77 16.71 9.07
C ALA A 169 -4.71 16.54 10.27
N ALA A 170 -4.15 16.38 11.47
CA ALA A 170 -4.91 16.29 12.71
C ALA A 170 -5.68 17.58 13.03
N ASP A 171 -5.05 18.75 12.86
CA ASP A 171 -5.72 20.05 13.01
C ASP A 171 -6.87 20.21 12.00
N ALA A 172 -6.67 19.80 10.75
CA ALA A 172 -7.71 19.79 9.72
C ALA A 172 -8.86 18.81 10.06
N GLN A 173 -8.56 17.62 10.58
CA GLN A 173 -9.55 16.62 11.00
C GLN A 173 -10.37 17.09 12.21
N LEU A 174 -9.72 17.70 13.22
CA LEU A 174 -10.36 18.12 14.46
C LEU A 174 -11.15 19.44 14.32
N THR A 175 -10.73 20.34 13.41
CA THR A 175 -11.32 21.69 13.28
C THR A 175 -12.05 21.95 11.97
N GLY A 176 -11.84 21.13 10.94
CA GLY A 176 -12.26 21.40 9.56
C GLY A 176 -11.41 22.45 8.83
N CYS A 177 -10.33 22.98 9.43
CA CYS A 177 -9.48 23.99 8.81
C CYS A 177 -8.54 23.39 7.75
N ARG A 178 -8.81 23.68 6.47
CA ARG A 178 -8.04 23.12 5.33
C ARG A 178 -6.88 24.01 4.85
N LYS A 179 -6.64 25.15 5.50
CA LYS A 179 -5.76 26.24 5.00
C LYS A 179 -4.30 25.84 4.79
N GLU A 180 -3.81 24.87 5.54
CA GLU A 180 -2.39 24.46 5.54
C GLU A 180 -2.16 23.11 4.82
N LEU A 181 -3.19 22.49 4.23
CA LEU A 181 -3.05 21.21 3.52
C LEU A 181 -2.11 21.30 2.30
N SER A 182 -1.92 22.48 1.72
CA SER A 182 -0.90 22.71 0.69
C SER A 182 0.52 22.45 1.19
N VAL A 183 0.81 22.75 2.46
CA VAL A 183 2.13 22.48 3.08
C VAL A 183 2.39 20.96 3.15
N VAL A 184 1.34 20.16 3.32
CA VAL A 184 1.43 18.69 3.28
C VAL A 184 1.55 18.21 1.83
N ALA A 185 0.89 18.87 0.87
CA ALA A 185 1.08 18.59 -0.55
C ALA A 185 2.53 18.88 -1.01
N ASP A 186 3.17 19.94 -0.52
CA ASP A 186 4.59 20.21 -0.78
C ASP A 186 5.51 19.07 -0.29
N HIS A 187 5.11 18.35 0.78
CA HIS A 187 5.88 17.20 1.28
C HIS A 187 5.88 16.00 0.31
N LEU A 188 4.95 15.96 -0.65
CA LEU A 188 4.94 14.97 -1.73
C LEU A 188 6.14 15.08 -2.68
N LEU A 189 6.93 16.16 -2.59
CA LEU A 189 8.12 16.40 -3.43
C LEU A 189 9.42 16.48 -2.61
N LEU A 190 9.41 16.05 -1.34
CA LEU A 190 10.63 15.98 -0.52
C LEU A 190 11.59 14.88 -1.01
N PRO A 191 12.91 15.06 -0.83
CA PRO A 191 13.92 14.13 -1.35
C PRO A 191 13.83 12.73 -0.73
N ASN A 192 13.40 12.62 0.53
CA ASN A 192 13.21 11.33 1.21
C ASN A 192 11.85 10.73 0.86
N GLN A 193 11.84 9.51 0.31
CA GLN A 193 10.60 8.81 -0.01
C GLN A 193 9.66 8.62 1.19
N MET A 194 10.19 8.40 2.40
CA MET A 194 9.35 8.16 3.58
C MET A 194 8.54 9.41 3.94
N ASP A 195 9.08 10.61 3.74
CA ASP A 195 8.33 11.86 3.91
C ASP A 195 7.20 11.97 2.87
N ARG A 196 7.48 11.63 1.60
CA ARG A 196 6.45 11.60 0.54
C ARG A 196 5.33 10.59 0.81
N GLN A 197 5.67 9.41 1.34
CA GLN A 197 4.68 8.40 1.75
C GLN A 197 3.86 8.86 2.98
N CYS A 198 4.51 9.53 3.94
CA CYS A 198 3.84 10.11 5.09
C CYS A 198 2.85 11.20 4.65
N ALA A 199 3.24 12.08 3.73
CA ALA A 199 2.39 13.13 3.18
C ALA A 199 1.10 12.57 2.54
N ILE A 200 1.19 11.47 1.79
CA ILE A 200 -0.02 10.80 1.25
C ILE A 200 -0.93 10.30 2.38
N GLN A 201 -0.37 9.70 3.44
CA GLN A 201 -1.19 9.27 4.58
C GLN A 201 -1.85 10.46 5.29
N ASP A 202 -1.12 11.56 5.46
CA ASP A 202 -1.62 12.76 6.15
C ASP A 202 -2.73 13.45 5.32
N LEU A 203 -2.58 13.49 4.00
CA LEU A 203 -3.63 13.96 3.08
C LEU A 203 -4.86 13.04 3.07
N ILE A 204 -4.69 11.73 3.20
CA ILE A 204 -5.79 10.77 3.38
C ILE A 204 -6.52 11.04 4.72
N ASP A 205 -5.77 11.18 5.82
CA ASP A 205 -6.33 11.39 7.16
C ASP A 205 -7.09 12.73 7.27
N ALA A 206 -6.62 13.77 6.55
CA ALA A 206 -7.31 15.06 6.39
C ALA A 206 -8.47 15.06 5.38
N GLN A 207 -8.74 13.92 4.71
CA GLN A 207 -9.72 13.79 3.62
C GLN A 207 -9.49 14.80 2.48
N ALA A 208 -8.24 15.01 2.07
CA ALA A 208 -7.78 16.03 1.13
C ALA A 208 -8.05 15.68 -0.36
N VAL A 209 -9.32 15.54 -0.74
CA VAL A 209 -9.75 15.24 -2.13
C VAL A 209 -9.16 16.24 -3.14
N GLU A 210 -9.09 17.53 -2.78
CA GLU A 210 -8.52 18.61 -3.61
C GLU A 210 -7.02 18.46 -3.90
N GLN A 211 -6.31 17.62 -3.13
CA GLN A 211 -4.89 17.34 -3.32
C GLN A 211 -4.64 16.04 -4.12
N LEU A 212 -5.69 15.35 -4.58
CA LEU A 212 -5.54 14.14 -5.41
C LEU A 212 -4.65 14.34 -6.65
N PRO A 213 -4.74 15.43 -7.44
CA PRO A 213 -3.84 15.64 -8.57
C PRO A 213 -2.34 15.67 -8.18
N ALA A 214 -2.02 16.25 -7.01
CA ALA A 214 -0.66 16.24 -6.48
C ALA A 214 -0.24 14.83 -6.02
N ILE A 215 -1.15 14.08 -5.39
CA ILE A 215 -0.89 12.69 -5.00
C ILE A 215 -0.66 11.80 -6.23
N VAL A 216 -1.51 11.90 -7.25
CA VAL A 216 -1.45 11.11 -8.50
C VAL A 216 -0.12 11.29 -9.23
N SER A 217 0.40 12.52 -9.27
CA SER A 217 1.68 12.87 -9.89
C SER A 217 2.90 12.72 -8.96
N SER A 218 2.72 12.32 -7.69
CA SER A 218 3.83 12.20 -6.74
C SER A 218 4.71 10.96 -6.99
N PRO A 219 6.05 11.06 -6.83
CA PRO A 219 6.98 9.98 -7.16
C PRO A 219 7.11 8.98 -6.01
N VAL A 220 6.06 8.17 -5.84
CA VAL A 220 5.97 7.03 -4.90
C VAL A 220 5.42 5.79 -5.61
N SER A 221 5.38 4.65 -4.90
CA SER A 221 4.71 3.44 -5.41
C SER A 221 3.24 3.71 -5.76
N PRO A 222 2.74 3.24 -6.93
CA PRO A 222 1.34 3.40 -7.32
C PRO A 222 0.38 2.79 -6.28
N THR A 223 0.81 1.80 -5.49
CA THR A 223 0.00 1.25 -4.40
C THR A 223 -0.45 2.32 -3.39
N PHE A 224 0.38 3.32 -3.08
CA PHE A 224 -0.02 4.42 -2.19
C PHE A 224 -0.98 5.39 -2.89
N ARG A 225 -0.76 5.68 -4.18
CA ARG A 225 -1.59 6.59 -4.98
C ARG A 225 -2.98 5.99 -5.26
N VAL A 226 -3.05 4.71 -5.66
CA VAL A 226 -4.31 3.96 -5.80
C VAL A 226 -5.07 3.92 -4.47
N ARG A 227 -4.38 3.67 -3.34
CA ARG A 227 -5.01 3.71 -2.01
C ARG A 227 -5.57 5.10 -1.69
N ALA A 228 -4.87 6.17 -2.03
CA ALA A 228 -5.35 7.53 -1.82
C ALA A 228 -6.60 7.82 -2.66
N CYS A 229 -6.58 7.53 -3.96
CA CYS A 229 -7.76 7.63 -4.82
C CYS A 229 -8.93 6.82 -4.26
N ARG A 230 -8.67 5.59 -3.80
CA ARG A 230 -9.71 4.72 -3.23
C ARG A 230 -10.33 5.29 -1.95
N LEU A 231 -9.54 5.84 -1.04
CA LEU A 231 -10.04 6.35 0.24
C LEU A 231 -10.67 7.75 0.11
N LEU A 232 -10.15 8.59 -0.79
CA LEU A 232 -10.63 9.97 -0.98
C LEU A 232 -11.82 10.09 -1.92
N LEU A 233 -11.93 9.25 -2.96
CA LEU A 233 -13.05 9.30 -3.91
C LEU A 233 -14.27 8.47 -3.46
N ASN A 234 -14.10 7.47 -2.58
CA ASN A 234 -15.21 6.61 -2.13
C ASN A 234 -16.21 7.31 -1.18
N SER A 235 -15.95 8.54 -0.77
CA SER A 235 -16.90 9.41 -0.05
C SER A 235 -17.71 10.32 -0.97
N LEU A 236 -17.41 10.35 -2.27
CA LEU A 236 -18.13 11.14 -3.26
C LEU A 236 -19.41 10.43 -3.73
N ASP A 237 -20.33 11.19 -4.31
CA ASP A 237 -21.43 10.61 -5.08
C ASP A 237 -20.94 10.00 -6.41
N HIS A 238 -21.81 9.22 -7.06
CA HIS A 238 -21.45 8.50 -8.28
C HIS A 238 -21.07 9.42 -9.45
N SER A 239 -21.65 10.63 -9.57
CA SER A 239 -21.30 11.55 -10.67
C SER A 239 -19.89 12.10 -10.47
N ALA A 240 -19.61 12.62 -9.28
CA ALA A 240 -18.30 13.14 -8.93
C ALA A 240 -17.21 12.04 -8.95
N LEU A 241 -17.56 10.79 -8.62
CA LEU A 241 -16.69 9.62 -8.78
C LEU A 241 -16.35 9.37 -10.26
N VAL A 242 -17.36 9.33 -11.14
CA VAL A 242 -17.18 9.14 -12.60
C VAL A 242 -16.31 10.25 -13.21
N GLU A 243 -16.57 11.52 -12.88
CA GLU A 243 -15.78 12.68 -13.32
C GLU A 243 -14.30 12.57 -12.87
N SER A 244 -14.05 11.96 -11.71
CA SER A 244 -12.71 11.75 -11.14
C SER A 244 -11.95 10.55 -11.69
N MET A 245 -12.55 9.72 -12.57
CA MET A 245 -11.91 8.48 -13.04
C MET A 245 -10.60 8.71 -13.80
N HIS A 246 -10.42 9.86 -14.46
CA HIS A 246 -9.17 10.24 -15.12
C HIS A 246 -7.95 10.24 -14.15
N LEU A 247 -8.17 10.48 -12.86
CA LEU A 247 -7.12 10.42 -11.82
C LEU A 247 -6.75 8.97 -11.45
N VAL A 248 -7.71 8.05 -11.51
CA VAL A 248 -7.48 6.62 -11.27
C VAL A 248 -6.82 5.99 -12.49
N ASP A 249 -7.30 6.33 -13.69
CA ASP A 249 -6.66 6.02 -14.96
C ASP A 249 -5.19 6.46 -14.95
N ALA A 250 -4.88 7.71 -14.62
CA ALA A 250 -3.50 8.20 -14.57
C ALA A 250 -2.57 7.37 -13.66
N VAL A 251 -3.05 6.85 -12.52
CA VAL A 251 -2.24 6.00 -11.62
C VAL A 251 -2.12 4.55 -12.12
N LEU A 252 -3.06 4.06 -12.94
CA LEU A 252 -3.02 2.72 -13.51
C LEU A 252 -2.31 2.68 -14.88
N ILE A 253 -2.45 3.74 -15.70
CA ILE A 253 -1.67 4.07 -16.91
C ILE A 253 -0.23 4.42 -16.52
N ASP A 254 0.00 5.03 -15.36
CA ASP A 254 1.28 5.31 -14.69
C ASP A 254 2.46 5.69 -15.59
N ASN A 255 2.29 6.71 -16.41
CA ASN A 255 3.31 7.17 -17.35
C ASN A 255 4.37 8.03 -16.62
N PRO A 256 5.68 7.70 -16.70
CA PRO A 256 6.75 8.50 -16.08
C PRO A 256 6.83 9.96 -16.56
N SER A 257 6.15 10.30 -17.65
CA SER A 257 6.03 11.68 -18.13
C SER A 257 5.12 12.55 -17.25
N ASP A 258 4.14 11.92 -16.58
CA ASP A 258 3.10 12.56 -15.77
C ASP A 258 3.46 12.58 -14.27
N ILE A 259 4.67 12.10 -13.92
CA ILE A 259 5.21 12.06 -12.57
C ILE A 259 6.15 13.25 -12.33
N ASN A 260 5.95 13.94 -11.22
CA ASN A 260 6.81 15.00 -10.70
C ASN A 260 8.05 14.39 -10.04
N ILE A 261 9.00 13.95 -10.87
CA ILE A 261 10.27 13.35 -10.46
C ILE A 261 11.12 14.39 -9.69
N VAL A 262 11.66 14.01 -8.53
CA VAL A 262 12.45 14.88 -7.62
C VAL A 262 13.96 14.65 -7.68
N HIS A 263 14.42 13.66 -8.46
CA HIS A 263 15.84 13.40 -8.70
C HIS A 263 16.21 13.74 -10.15
N GLU A 264 17.47 14.06 -10.38
CA GLU A 264 18.04 14.24 -11.71
C GLU A 264 19.40 13.52 -11.82
N TYR A 265 19.91 13.39 -13.04
CA TYR A 265 21.25 12.87 -13.31
C TYR A 265 22.14 14.00 -13.83
N ASP A 266 23.30 14.24 -13.22
CA ASP A 266 24.29 15.22 -13.71
C ASP A 266 24.77 14.89 -15.14
N VAL A 267 24.84 13.58 -15.44
CA VAL A 267 25.21 13.01 -16.74
C VAL A 267 24.33 11.79 -16.97
N THR A 268 23.75 11.65 -18.17
CA THR A 268 22.92 10.48 -18.54
C THR A 268 23.68 9.17 -18.30
N PRO A 269 23.21 8.29 -17.39
CA PRO A 269 23.92 7.06 -17.08
C PRO A 269 23.89 6.02 -18.21
N GLY A 270 24.78 5.04 -18.13
CA GLY A 270 24.78 3.88 -19.02
C GLY A 270 23.60 2.93 -18.75
N LEU A 271 23.31 2.05 -19.72
CA LEU A 271 22.14 1.17 -19.69
C LEU A 271 22.05 0.30 -18.43
N ASP A 272 23.11 -0.43 -18.07
CA ASP A 272 23.08 -1.32 -16.89
C ASP A 272 22.81 -0.55 -15.59
N PHE A 273 23.30 0.70 -15.47
CA PHE A 273 22.97 1.56 -14.33
C PHE A 273 21.48 1.90 -14.29
N LEU A 274 20.92 2.32 -15.42
CA LEU A 274 19.50 2.69 -15.51
C LEU A 274 18.58 1.50 -15.21
N VAL A 275 18.88 0.30 -15.71
CA VAL A 275 18.09 -0.90 -15.39
C VAL A 275 18.24 -1.26 -13.91
N ARG A 276 19.43 -1.12 -13.32
CA ARG A 276 19.63 -1.37 -11.88
C ARG A 276 18.89 -0.36 -11.00
N ASP A 277 18.74 0.89 -11.43
CA ASP A 277 18.01 1.94 -10.68
C ASP A 277 16.47 1.69 -10.70
N LEU A 278 15.96 0.72 -11.48
CA LEU A 278 14.57 0.23 -11.35
C LEU A 278 14.33 -0.62 -10.08
N PHE A 279 15.39 -1.18 -9.50
CA PHE A 279 15.36 -1.93 -8.23
C PHE A 279 15.48 -1.00 -7.01
N ASN A 280 15.50 0.32 -7.21
CA ASN A 280 15.66 1.26 -6.11
C ASN A 280 14.45 1.23 -5.18
N THR A 281 14.66 1.41 -3.88
CA THR A 281 13.55 1.59 -2.94
C THR A 281 12.89 2.96 -3.13
N ASP A 282 13.61 3.98 -3.62
CA ASP A 282 13.09 5.30 -3.97
C ASP A 282 12.47 5.30 -5.37
N PHE A 283 11.14 5.32 -5.44
CA PHE A 283 10.38 5.31 -6.68
C PHE A 283 10.66 6.51 -7.59
N SER A 284 11.10 7.66 -7.06
CA SER A 284 11.50 8.78 -7.91
C SER A 284 12.75 8.46 -8.73
N ARG A 285 13.64 7.60 -8.26
CA ARG A 285 14.79 7.11 -9.03
C ARG A 285 14.32 6.13 -10.10
N CYS A 286 13.44 5.20 -9.74
CA CYS A 286 12.85 4.26 -10.69
C CYS A 286 12.10 4.97 -11.83
N TYR A 287 11.30 6.02 -11.57
CA TYR A 287 10.63 6.79 -12.63
C TYR A 287 11.62 7.59 -13.49
N LEU A 288 12.68 8.18 -12.90
CA LEU A 288 13.75 8.85 -13.65
C LEU A 288 14.45 7.88 -14.60
N ALA A 289 14.83 6.70 -14.09
CA ALA A 289 15.42 5.64 -14.87
C ALA A 289 14.48 5.15 -15.98
N MET A 290 13.21 4.87 -15.67
CA MET A 290 12.21 4.44 -16.65
C MET A 290 11.95 5.50 -17.74
N LYS A 291 11.91 6.79 -17.38
CA LYS A 291 11.80 7.93 -18.31
C LYS A 291 13.03 8.12 -19.20
N THR A 292 14.19 7.64 -18.75
CA THR A 292 15.43 7.63 -19.55
C THR A 292 15.48 6.40 -20.47
N LEU A 293 15.10 5.23 -19.95
CA LEU A 293 15.01 3.97 -20.71
C LEU A 293 13.93 4.02 -21.81
N SER A 294 12.85 4.80 -21.64
CA SER A 294 11.82 5.00 -22.67
C SER A 294 12.36 5.63 -23.96
N GLN A 295 13.52 6.27 -23.91
CA GLN A 295 14.18 6.92 -25.06
C GLN A 295 15.19 6.01 -25.77
N MET A 296 15.45 4.81 -25.25
CA MET A 296 16.45 3.88 -25.79
C MET A 296 15.82 2.83 -26.72
N PRO A 297 16.47 2.44 -27.85
CA PRO A 297 15.96 1.41 -28.75
C PRO A 297 15.86 0.04 -28.09
N SER A 298 14.76 -0.69 -28.33
CA SER A 298 14.50 -1.98 -27.68
C SER A 298 15.48 -3.08 -28.05
N GLN A 299 16.09 -2.99 -29.24
CA GLN A 299 17.19 -3.85 -29.68
C GLN A 299 18.40 -3.80 -28.72
N VAL A 300 18.63 -2.67 -28.04
CA VAL A 300 19.72 -2.45 -27.08
C VAL A 300 19.27 -2.78 -25.66
N LEU A 301 18.01 -2.50 -25.31
CA LEU A 301 17.45 -2.82 -24.00
C LEU A 301 17.32 -4.33 -23.75
N TRP A 302 16.81 -5.08 -24.74
CA TRP A 302 16.38 -6.46 -24.53
C TRP A 302 17.45 -7.38 -23.90
N PRO A 303 18.73 -7.38 -24.33
CA PRO A 303 19.76 -8.22 -23.72
C PRO A 303 19.95 -7.98 -22.21
N VAL A 304 19.79 -6.74 -21.75
CA VAL A 304 19.90 -6.39 -20.33
C VAL A 304 18.60 -6.73 -19.60
N ILE A 305 17.44 -6.39 -20.17
CA ILE A 305 16.12 -6.71 -19.57
C ILE A 305 15.92 -8.23 -19.39
N SER A 306 16.29 -9.06 -20.38
CA SER A 306 16.20 -10.52 -20.25
C SER A 306 17.09 -11.05 -19.11
N ARG A 307 18.35 -10.59 -19.07
CA ARG A 307 19.32 -10.99 -18.04
C ARG A 307 18.83 -10.63 -16.63
N GLU A 308 18.51 -9.36 -16.39
CA GLU A 308 18.11 -8.88 -15.06
C GLU A 308 16.76 -9.48 -14.62
N TRP A 309 15.88 -9.86 -15.56
CA TRP A 309 14.66 -10.61 -15.26
C TRP A 309 14.95 -12.03 -14.76
N GLU A 310 15.80 -12.77 -15.49
CA GLU A 310 16.21 -14.13 -15.13
C GLU A 310 16.98 -14.15 -13.79
N GLU A 311 17.84 -13.16 -13.55
CA GLU A 311 18.67 -13.07 -12.34
C GLU A 311 17.91 -12.63 -11.08
N GLU A 312 17.08 -11.57 -11.15
CA GLU A 312 16.51 -10.94 -9.93
C GLU A 312 15.08 -10.39 -10.10
N ALA A 313 14.75 -9.72 -11.21
CA ALA A 313 13.50 -8.94 -11.30
C ALA A 313 12.22 -9.79 -11.31
N HIS A 314 12.28 -11.09 -11.63
CA HIS A 314 11.12 -12.00 -11.49
C HIS A 314 10.70 -12.23 -10.02
N ASN A 315 11.53 -11.84 -9.04
CA ASN A 315 11.28 -11.99 -7.62
C ASN A 315 11.37 -10.67 -6.81
N ASP A 316 11.94 -9.59 -7.36
CA ASP A 316 11.90 -8.27 -6.73
C ASP A 316 10.57 -7.54 -7.00
N TYR A 317 9.82 -7.18 -5.96
CA TYR A 317 8.49 -6.56 -6.10
C TYR A 317 8.53 -5.13 -6.65
N GLY A 318 9.66 -4.43 -6.57
CA GLY A 318 9.88 -3.10 -7.13
C GLY A 318 10.10 -3.19 -8.64
N ALA A 319 11.21 -3.79 -9.03
CA ALA A 319 11.66 -3.96 -10.41
C ALA A 319 10.64 -4.75 -11.24
N HIS A 320 10.03 -5.82 -10.71
CA HIS A 320 8.99 -6.58 -11.43
C HIS A 320 7.86 -5.68 -11.93
N TYR A 321 7.45 -4.66 -11.16
CA TYR A 321 6.44 -3.71 -11.59
C TYR A 321 6.95 -2.87 -12.77
N PHE A 322 8.13 -2.25 -12.60
CA PHE A 322 8.72 -1.39 -13.63
C PHE A 322 9.07 -2.12 -14.92
N PHE A 323 9.41 -3.41 -14.85
CA PHE A 323 9.66 -4.24 -16.03
C PHE A 323 8.38 -4.43 -16.86
N MET A 324 7.22 -4.69 -16.23
CA MET A 324 5.94 -4.71 -16.96
C MET A 324 5.75 -3.39 -17.71
N ARG A 325 5.94 -2.27 -16.98
CA ARG A 325 5.69 -0.93 -17.51
C ARG A 325 6.65 -0.55 -18.63
N LEU A 326 7.91 -0.98 -18.57
CA LEU A 326 8.89 -0.75 -19.61
C LEU A 326 8.59 -1.60 -20.86
N ILE A 327 8.17 -2.85 -20.67
CA ILE A 327 7.75 -3.76 -21.74
C ILE A 327 6.53 -3.20 -22.50
N GLY A 328 5.47 -2.82 -21.78
CA GLY A 328 4.23 -2.31 -22.38
C GLY A 328 4.28 -0.88 -22.92
N SER A 329 5.34 -0.11 -22.62
CA SER A 329 5.45 1.29 -23.10
C SER A 329 5.84 1.42 -24.57
N ARG A 330 5.95 0.30 -25.32
CA ARG A 330 6.54 0.27 -26.66
C ARG A 330 6.21 -1.01 -27.44
N SER A 331 6.44 -0.96 -28.75
CA SER A 331 6.18 -2.06 -29.70
C SER A 331 7.39 -2.46 -30.57
N ASP A 332 8.55 -1.80 -30.43
CA ASP A 332 9.76 -2.02 -31.26
C ASP A 332 10.66 -3.18 -30.76
N TRP A 333 10.13 -4.10 -29.95
CA TRP A 333 10.87 -5.23 -29.40
C TRP A 333 11.40 -6.16 -30.52
N PRO A 334 12.65 -6.66 -30.42
CA PRO A 334 13.21 -7.54 -31.45
C PRO A 334 12.49 -8.90 -31.47
N GLN A 335 12.41 -9.54 -32.64
CA GLN A 335 11.65 -10.80 -32.81
C GLN A 335 12.00 -11.90 -31.80
N GLN A 336 13.26 -11.97 -31.38
CA GLN A 336 13.76 -12.93 -30.38
C GLN A 336 13.22 -12.69 -28.95
N ALA A 337 12.69 -11.49 -28.66
CA ALA A 337 12.12 -11.14 -27.36
C ALA A 337 10.64 -11.50 -27.22
N VAL A 338 9.92 -11.61 -28.35
CA VAL A 338 8.45 -11.70 -28.40
C VAL A 338 7.89 -12.81 -27.51
N HIS A 339 8.45 -14.03 -27.59
CA HIS A 339 7.97 -15.15 -26.78
C HIS A 339 8.23 -14.96 -25.29
N SER A 340 9.43 -14.49 -24.91
CA SER A 340 9.78 -14.22 -23.52
C SER A 340 8.91 -13.09 -22.94
N ILE A 341 8.62 -12.05 -23.72
CA ILE A 341 7.75 -10.93 -23.32
C ILE A 341 6.31 -11.41 -23.06
N ASP A 342 5.74 -12.22 -23.95
CA ASP A 342 4.39 -12.78 -23.78
C ASP A 342 4.30 -13.60 -22.48
N GLU A 343 5.23 -14.53 -22.25
CA GLU A 343 5.27 -15.35 -21.02
C GLU A 343 5.53 -14.50 -19.75
N ILE A 344 6.37 -13.47 -19.83
CA ILE A 344 6.60 -12.51 -18.72
C ILE A 344 5.31 -11.79 -18.37
N LEU A 345 4.61 -11.19 -19.33
CA LEU A 345 3.36 -10.44 -19.08
C LEU A 345 2.23 -11.36 -18.60
N LYS A 346 2.06 -12.51 -19.25
CA LYS A 346 1.03 -13.52 -18.95
C LYS A 346 1.19 -14.07 -17.54
N SER A 347 2.38 -14.55 -17.18
CA SER A 347 2.66 -15.08 -15.84
C SER A 347 2.56 -14.01 -14.74
N SER A 348 2.86 -12.76 -15.08
CA SER A 348 2.72 -11.61 -14.17
C SER A 348 1.27 -11.22 -13.89
N ALA A 349 0.40 -11.23 -14.91
CA ALA A 349 -1.02 -10.91 -14.76
C ALA A 349 -1.76 -11.87 -13.80
N ILE A 350 -1.38 -13.15 -13.81
CA ILE A 350 -1.96 -14.21 -12.96
C ILE A 350 -1.15 -14.47 -11.66
N ASN A 351 -0.15 -13.65 -11.32
CA ASN A 351 0.73 -13.93 -10.18
C ASN A 351 0.02 -13.72 -8.83
N MET A 352 -0.42 -14.81 -8.20
CA MET A 352 -1.18 -14.79 -6.95
C MET A 352 -0.37 -14.43 -5.69
N ARG A 353 0.97 -14.34 -5.77
CA ARG A 353 1.80 -14.05 -4.59
C ARG A 353 1.51 -12.59 -4.11
N PRO A 354 1.31 -12.36 -2.80
CA PRO A 354 0.87 -11.05 -2.27
C PRO A 354 1.73 -9.83 -2.66
N GLN A 355 3.04 -10.00 -2.85
CA GLN A 355 3.95 -8.91 -3.17
C GLN A 355 3.85 -8.41 -4.63
N PHE A 356 3.35 -9.23 -5.58
CA PHE A 356 3.22 -8.86 -6.99
C PHE A 356 1.81 -8.37 -7.38
N GLN A 357 0.91 -8.15 -6.43
CA GLN A 357 -0.47 -7.76 -6.74
C GLN A 357 -0.57 -6.46 -7.56
N LYS A 358 0.32 -5.47 -7.34
CA LYS A 358 0.39 -4.25 -8.18
C LYS A 358 0.91 -4.52 -9.61
N SER A 359 1.65 -5.61 -9.81
CA SER A 359 2.20 -5.99 -11.12
C SER A 359 1.15 -6.66 -12.00
N ARG A 360 0.08 -7.23 -11.42
CA ARG A 360 -1.00 -7.88 -12.16
C ARG A 360 -1.76 -6.91 -13.09
N PRO A 361 -2.35 -5.79 -12.62
CA PRO A 361 -2.99 -4.82 -13.51
C PRO A 361 -1.96 -4.19 -14.46
N ALA A 362 -0.74 -3.90 -13.98
CA ALA A 362 0.33 -3.39 -14.83
C ALA A 362 0.66 -4.32 -16.02
N ALA A 363 0.71 -5.63 -15.80
CA ALA A 363 0.95 -6.62 -16.83
C ALA A 363 -0.23 -6.75 -17.81
N MET A 364 -1.48 -6.72 -17.31
CA MET A 364 -2.69 -6.72 -18.14
C MET A 364 -2.72 -5.51 -19.08
N TYR A 365 -2.50 -4.29 -18.56
CA TYR A 365 -2.44 -3.08 -19.38
C TYR A 365 -1.29 -3.14 -20.40
N SER A 366 -0.11 -3.59 -19.96
CA SER A 366 1.08 -3.71 -20.80
C SER A 366 0.89 -4.73 -21.94
N MET A 367 0.18 -5.83 -21.68
CA MET A 367 -0.20 -6.80 -22.70
C MET A 367 -1.10 -6.15 -23.75
N ALA A 368 -2.11 -5.39 -23.34
CA ALA A 368 -3.01 -4.70 -24.27
C ALA A 368 -2.29 -3.69 -25.16
N GLN A 369 -1.33 -2.92 -24.61
CA GLN A 369 -0.55 -1.96 -25.41
C GLN A 369 0.45 -2.63 -26.37
N TRP A 370 1.02 -3.78 -25.99
CA TRP A 370 2.05 -4.47 -26.76
C TRP A 370 1.49 -5.46 -27.79
N ASN A 371 0.47 -6.23 -27.42
CA ASN A 371 -0.15 -7.28 -28.23
C ASN A 371 -1.67 -7.38 -27.92
N PRO A 372 -2.50 -6.51 -28.55
CA PRO A 372 -3.94 -6.48 -28.35
C PRO A 372 -4.63 -7.83 -28.54
N ASP A 373 -4.22 -8.61 -29.55
CA ASP A 373 -4.83 -9.90 -29.87
C ASP A 373 -4.59 -10.93 -28.76
N SER A 374 -3.36 -11.06 -28.26
CA SER A 374 -3.03 -11.94 -27.11
C SER A 374 -3.77 -11.50 -25.84
N PHE A 375 -3.87 -10.18 -25.60
CA PHE A 375 -4.65 -9.65 -24.47
C PHE A 375 -6.13 -10.06 -24.56
N LEU A 376 -6.76 -9.93 -25.74
CA LEU A 376 -8.16 -10.29 -25.95
C LEU A 376 -8.43 -11.80 -25.81
N GLU A 377 -7.49 -12.64 -26.24
CA GLU A 377 -7.56 -14.11 -26.05
C GLU A 377 -7.43 -14.50 -24.57
N LEU A 378 -6.52 -13.84 -23.84
CA LEU A 378 -6.21 -14.17 -22.44
C LEU A 378 -7.15 -13.49 -21.42
N MET A 379 -7.97 -12.51 -21.82
CA MET A 379 -8.82 -11.77 -20.90
C MET A 379 -9.80 -12.66 -20.08
N PRO A 380 -10.46 -13.71 -20.63
CA PRO A 380 -11.27 -14.64 -19.85
C PRO A 380 -10.47 -15.40 -18.77
N MET A 381 -9.18 -15.63 -19.00
CA MET A 381 -8.28 -16.21 -17.99
C MET A 381 -7.93 -15.17 -16.92
N PHE A 382 -7.58 -13.94 -17.30
CA PHE A 382 -7.24 -12.87 -16.35
C PHE A 382 -8.40 -12.49 -15.42
N LEU A 383 -9.64 -12.59 -15.89
CA LEU A 383 -10.85 -12.32 -15.12
C LEU A 383 -11.46 -13.57 -14.45
N SER A 384 -10.81 -14.74 -14.54
CA SER A 384 -11.32 -15.98 -13.94
C SER A 384 -11.22 -15.96 -12.41
N ASP A 385 -12.28 -16.44 -11.74
CA ASP A 385 -12.32 -16.66 -10.28
C ASP A 385 -11.13 -17.45 -9.73
N GLN A 386 -10.53 -18.34 -10.55
CA GLN A 386 -9.31 -19.07 -10.19
C GLN A 386 -8.18 -18.15 -9.71
N TYR A 387 -8.08 -16.95 -10.28
CA TYR A 387 -7.05 -15.96 -9.98
C TYR A 387 -7.56 -14.80 -9.13
N LEU A 388 -8.79 -14.87 -8.59
CA LEU A 388 -9.39 -13.87 -7.68
C LEU A 388 -9.01 -12.42 -8.09
N PRO A 389 -9.42 -11.96 -9.28
CA PRO A 389 -9.01 -10.67 -9.82
C PRO A 389 -9.50 -9.54 -8.91
N ALA A 390 -8.54 -8.80 -8.34
CA ALA A 390 -8.84 -7.61 -7.55
C ALA A 390 -9.46 -6.52 -8.44
N TRP A 391 -10.16 -5.56 -7.81
CA TRP A 391 -10.89 -4.51 -8.54
C TRP A 391 -10.02 -3.74 -9.53
N ASP A 392 -8.73 -3.54 -9.21
CA ASP A 392 -7.76 -2.85 -10.07
C ASP A 392 -7.42 -3.65 -11.34
N CYS A 393 -7.42 -4.99 -11.27
CA CYS A 393 -7.31 -5.85 -12.46
C CYS A 393 -8.55 -5.73 -13.36
N ARG A 394 -9.75 -5.74 -12.78
CA ARG A 394 -11.03 -5.65 -13.52
C ARG A 394 -11.24 -4.26 -14.12
N TYR A 395 -10.90 -3.23 -13.37
CA TYR A 395 -10.82 -1.84 -13.81
C TYR A 395 -9.85 -1.67 -14.99
N VAL A 396 -8.63 -2.23 -14.87
CA VAL A 396 -7.66 -2.17 -15.96
C VAL A 396 -8.12 -2.94 -17.20
N ALA A 397 -8.90 -4.01 -17.07
CA ALA A 397 -9.48 -4.67 -18.25
C ALA A 397 -10.35 -3.70 -19.07
N ILE A 398 -11.19 -2.90 -18.40
CA ILE A 398 -12.03 -1.86 -19.03
C ILE A 398 -11.17 -0.78 -19.71
N LEU A 399 -10.22 -0.21 -18.97
CA LEU A 399 -9.28 0.81 -19.45
C LEU A 399 -8.43 0.32 -20.65
N ALA A 400 -7.98 -0.93 -20.60
CA ALA A 400 -7.24 -1.58 -21.68
C ALA A 400 -8.11 -1.76 -22.92
N LEU A 401 -9.32 -2.29 -22.77
CA LEU A 401 -10.29 -2.48 -23.85
C LEU A 401 -10.65 -1.18 -24.57
N GLU A 402 -10.81 -0.07 -23.82
CA GLU A 402 -11.01 1.25 -24.42
C GLU A 402 -9.78 1.69 -25.24
N SER A 403 -8.57 1.55 -24.69
CA SER A 403 -7.34 2.00 -25.36
C SER A 403 -7.05 1.29 -26.69
N ILE A 404 -7.47 0.02 -26.83
CA ILE A 404 -7.29 -0.79 -28.05
C ILE A 404 -8.51 -0.81 -28.97
N SER A 405 -9.62 -0.16 -28.59
CA SER A 405 -10.93 -0.23 -29.27
C SER A 405 -10.90 0.14 -30.77
N SER A 406 -9.94 0.97 -31.19
CA SER A 406 -9.72 1.39 -32.58
C SER A 406 -8.89 0.40 -33.42
N GLN A 407 -8.24 -0.57 -32.77
CA GLN A 407 -7.34 -1.55 -33.37
C GLN A 407 -7.90 -2.99 -33.29
N ALA A 408 -8.81 -3.23 -32.35
CA ALA A 408 -9.41 -4.52 -32.04
C ALA A 408 -10.76 -4.78 -32.75
N ASN A 409 -11.22 -6.03 -32.70
CA ASN A 409 -12.58 -6.39 -33.11
C ASN A 409 -13.62 -5.80 -32.14
N GLN A 410 -14.38 -4.80 -32.59
CA GLN A 410 -15.38 -4.09 -31.78
C GLN A 410 -16.42 -5.02 -31.14
N ALA A 411 -16.91 -6.04 -31.86
CA ALA A 411 -17.91 -6.95 -31.31
C ALA A 411 -17.35 -7.79 -30.15
N GLN A 412 -16.08 -8.19 -30.24
CA GLN A 412 -15.38 -8.87 -29.14
C GLN A 412 -15.20 -7.92 -27.97
N VAL A 413 -14.71 -6.69 -28.20
CA VAL A 413 -14.54 -5.67 -27.14
C VAL A 413 -15.86 -5.40 -26.42
N GLU A 414 -16.96 -5.23 -27.14
CA GLU A 414 -18.29 -5.03 -26.56
C GLU A 414 -18.75 -6.22 -25.70
N ASP A 415 -18.56 -7.46 -26.16
CA ASP A 415 -18.96 -8.65 -25.41
C ASP A 415 -18.12 -8.85 -24.14
N LEU A 416 -16.84 -8.47 -24.18
CA LEU A 416 -15.98 -8.47 -23.01
C LEU A 416 -16.34 -7.32 -22.02
N LEU A 417 -16.75 -6.14 -22.51
CA LEU A 417 -17.29 -5.08 -21.65
C LEU A 417 -18.66 -5.45 -21.03
N LYS A 418 -19.50 -6.22 -21.75
CA LYS A 418 -20.78 -6.72 -21.23
C LYS A 418 -20.60 -7.65 -20.02
N SER A 419 -19.53 -8.44 -19.96
CA SER A 419 -19.28 -9.35 -18.83
C SER A 419 -18.92 -8.63 -17.52
N LEU A 420 -18.58 -7.34 -17.58
CA LEU A 420 -18.24 -6.49 -16.43
C LEU A 420 -19.39 -5.55 -16.00
N VAL A 421 -20.57 -5.66 -16.60
CA VAL A 421 -21.72 -4.78 -16.30
C VAL A 421 -22.28 -4.95 -14.89
N ASP A 422 -22.17 -6.15 -14.32
CA ASP A 422 -22.71 -6.48 -12.99
C ASP A 422 -21.61 -6.58 -11.91
N ASP A 423 -20.45 -5.95 -12.13
CA ASP A 423 -19.34 -5.91 -11.17
C ASP A 423 -19.75 -5.24 -9.83
N ASP A 424 -19.30 -5.79 -8.71
CA ASP A 424 -19.66 -5.34 -7.36
C ASP A 424 -18.90 -4.09 -6.89
N ASP A 425 -17.84 -3.70 -7.61
CA ASP A 425 -16.96 -2.62 -7.23
C ASP A 425 -17.35 -1.27 -7.85
N CYS A 426 -17.57 -0.26 -7.01
CA CYS A 426 -18.01 1.07 -7.44
C CYS A 426 -17.03 1.80 -8.36
N PHE A 427 -15.72 1.50 -8.32
CA PHE A 427 -14.73 2.09 -9.24
C PHE A 427 -14.79 1.41 -10.61
N VAL A 428 -14.98 0.08 -10.64
CA VAL A 428 -15.17 -0.67 -11.89
C VAL A 428 -16.45 -0.21 -12.59
N GLN A 429 -17.54 -0.05 -11.85
CA GLN A 429 -18.80 0.49 -12.34
C GLN A 429 -18.68 1.93 -12.85
N ALA A 430 -18.03 2.83 -12.09
CA ALA A 430 -17.79 4.20 -12.52
C ALA A 430 -16.95 4.27 -13.81
N ARG A 431 -15.97 3.37 -13.96
CA ARG A 431 -15.13 3.30 -15.16
C ARG A 431 -15.82 2.72 -16.38
N LEU A 432 -16.77 1.81 -16.20
CA LEU A 432 -17.63 1.33 -17.28
C LEU A 432 -18.63 2.41 -17.72
N ALA A 433 -19.12 3.21 -16.77
CA ALA A 433 -20.00 4.34 -17.06
C ALA A 433 -19.29 5.45 -17.84
N SER A 434 -18.01 5.75 -17.55
CA SER A 434 -17.28 6.80 -18.27
C SER A 434 -17.09 6.51 -19.77
N ILE A 435 -16.93 5.24 -20.17
CA ILE A 435 -16.88 4.85 -21.60
C ILE A 435 -18.17 5.22 -22.34
N ARG A 436 -19.33 5.10 -21.68
CA ARG A 436 -20.65 5.34 -22.31
C ARG A 436 -20.99 6.83 -22.43
N LEU A 437 -20.14 7.71 -21.90
CA LEU A 437 -20.30 9.17 -21.90
C LEU A 437 -19.32 9.89 -22.85
N ALA A 438 -18.36 9.15 -23.42
CA ALA A 438 -17.42 9.61 -24.44
C ALA A 438 -17.94 9.31 -25.86
#